data_AF-A0A2T2VJU1-F1
#
_entry.id   AF-A0A2T2VJU1-F1
#
_cell.length_a   1.000
_cell.length_b   1.000
_cell.length_c   1.000
_cell.angle_alpha   90.00
_cell.angle_beta   90.00
_cell.angle_gamma   90.00
#
_symmetry.space_group_name_H-M   'P 1'
#
loop_
_entity.id
_entity.type
_entity.pdbx_description
1 polymer ?
#
loop_
_entity_poly.entity_id
_entity_poly.type
_entity_poly.pdbx_seq_one_letter_code
_entity_poly.pdbx_strand_id
1 'polypeptide(L)'
;MPSIDEPKFINSSKAGYLSNDDRFLGKKINGIAKAYPIKILDHHELVNDQFKSQPTVITYCPLCGSGITFESTYNAQTLVVGVSGLFSTVMSCCTTVKLNQ
;
A
#
# COMPACT_ATOMS: atom_id res chain seq x y z
N MET A 1 -13.04 2.54 -4.51
CA MET A 1 -12.31 1.28 -4.25
C MET A 1 -11.87 1.28 -2.79
N PRO A 2 -12.02 0.18 -2.04
CA PRO A 2 -11.57 0.12 -0.65
C PRO A 2 -10.07 -0.15 -0.56
N SER A 3 -9.42 0.46 0.44
CA SER A 3 -8.05 0.14 0.83
C SER A 3 -7.94 -1.30 1.33
N ILE A 4 -6.75 -1.89 1.22
CA ILE A 4 -6.42 -3.15 1.89
C ILE A 4 -5.81 -2.80 3.25
N ASP A 5 -6.54 -3.06 4.32
CA ASP A 5 -6.08 -2.74 5.68
C ASP A 5 -5.34 -3.91 6.36
N GLU A 6 -5.59 -5.14 5.90
CA GLU A 6 -4.96 -6.36 6.41
C GLU A 6 -4.45 -7.23 5.24
N PRO A 7 -3.30 -6.87 4.62
CA PRO A 7 -2.78 -7.61 3.48
C PRO A 7 -2.31 -9.02 3.88
N LYS A 8 -2.73 -10.01 3.11
CA LYS A 8 -2.28 -11.40 3.25
C LYS A 8 -1.18 -11.70 2.25
N PHE A 9 -0.02 -12.08 2.76
CA PHE A 9 1.14 -12.43 1.92
C PHE A 9 1.23 -13.94 1.72
N ILE A 10 1.59 -14.30 0.50
CA ILE A 10 1.92 -15.67 0.11
C ILE A 10 3.37 -15.73 -0.38
N ASN A 11 3.96 -16.92 -0.37
CA ASN A 11 5.26 -17.13 -0.99
C ASN A 11 5.16 -16.96 -2.52
N SER A 12 6.21 -16.42 -3.15
CA SER A 12 6.26 -16.22 -4.60
C SER A 12 6.00 -17.51 -5.38
N SER A 13 6.47 -18.67 -4.90
CA SER A 13 6.20 -19.98 -5.52
C SER A 13 4.71 -20.36 -5.58
N LYS A 14 3.88 -19.76 -4.72
CA LYS A 14 2.43 -20.01 -4.65
C LYS A 14 1.62 -18.93 -5.39
N ALA A 15 2.25 -17.91 -5.93
CA ALA A 15 1.60 -16.80 -6.62
C ALA A 15 1.28 -17.13 -8.10
N GLY A 16 0.60 -18.25 -8.35
CA GLY A 16 0.31 -18.73 -9.71
C GLY A 16 -0.64 -17.86 -10.54
N TYR A 17 -1.21 -16.80 -9.95
CA TYR A 17 -2.02 -15.80 -10.66
C TYR A 17 -1.17 -14.67 -11.28
N LEU A 18 0.14 -14.67 -11.01
CA LEU A 18 1.11 -13.74 -11.57
C LEU A 18 1.92 -14.40 -12.68
N SER A 19 2.14 -13.62 -13.75
CA SER A 19 3.07 -13.96 -14.83
C SER A 19 4.46 -13.40 -14.52
N ASN A 20 5.51 -13.93 -15.18
CA ASN A 20 6.88 -13.43 -15.01
C ASN A 20 7.06 -11.96 -15.43
N ASP A 21 6.20 -11.47 -16.33
CA ASP A 21 6.23 -10.09 -16.83
C ASP A 21 5.37 -9.13 -15.99
N ASP A 22 4.67 -9.64 -14.96
CA ASP A 22 3.84 -8.79 -14.11
C ASP A 22 4.71 -7.87 -13.25
N ARG A 23 4.33 -6.59 -13.23
CA ARG A 23 5.01 -5.58 -12.43
C ARG A 23 4.53 -5.59 -10.99
N PHE A 24 5.42 -5.27 -10.08
CA PHE A 24 5.14 -5.13 -8.66
C PHE A 24 5.91 -3.96 -8.04
N LEU A 25 5.36 -3.39 -6.98
CA LEU A 25 6.12 -2.53 -6.08
C LEU A 25 6.83 -3.41 -5.05
N GLY A 26 8.15 -3.28 -4.96
CA GLY A 26 8.94 -3.93 -3.93
C GLY A 26 9.27 -2.96 -2.80
N LYS A 27 9.07 -3.37 -1.54
CA LYS A 27 9.54 -2.61 -0.38
C LYS A 27 10.33 -3.51 0.55
N LYS A 28 11.52 -3.03 0.94
CA LYS A 28 12.37 -3.69 1.93
C LYS A 28 12.63 -2.75 3.10
N ILE A 29 12.24 -3.18 4.31
CA ILE A 29 12.42 -2.45 5.57
C ILE A 29 12.87 -3.46 6.63
N ASN A 30 13.92 -3.14 7.40
CA ASN A 30 14.36 -3.93 8.56
C ASN A 30 14.55 -5.44 8.28
N GLY A 31 15.06 -5.76 7.09
CA GLY A 31 15.30 -7.12 6.60
C GLY A 31 14.08 -7.84 6.03
N ILE A 32 12.88 -7.26 6.13
CA ILE A 32 11.65 -7.80 5.54
C ILE A 32 11.48 -7.20 4.15
N ALA A 33 11.44 -8.06 3.14
CA ALA A 33 11.09 -7.68 1.79
C ALA A 33 9.68 -8.18 1.47
N LYS A 34 8.83 -7.29 0.97
CA LYS A 34 7.47 -7.58 0.51
C LYS A 34 7.30 -7.05 -0.91
N ALA A 35 6.46 -7.72 -1.69
CA ALA A 35 6.10 -7.32 -3.04
C ALA A 35 4.58 -7.14 -3.12
N TYR A 36 4.16 -6.07 -3.78
CA TYR A 36 2.76 -5.68 -3.97
C TYR A 36 2.50 -5.65 -5.48
N PRO A 37 1.81 -6.66 -6.04
CA PRO A 37 1.54 -6.71 -7.46
C PRO A 37 0.72 -5.51 -7.93
N ILE A 38 1.14 -4.89 -9.04
CA ILE A 38 0.40 -3.76 -9.62
C ILE A 38 -1.03 -4.18 -9.96
N LYS A 39 -1.24 -5.41 -10.43
CA LYS A 39 -2.56 -5.99 -10.71
C LYS A 39 -3.55 -5.94 -9.53
N ILE A 40 -3.05 -5.99 -8.28
CA ILE A 40 -3.87 -5.82 -7.09
C ILE A 40 -4.01 -4.34 -6.75
N LEU A 41 -2.91 -3.59 -6.86
CA LEU A 41 -2.87 -2.16 -6.57
C LEU A 41 -3.68 -1.30 -7.56
N ASP A 42 -3.88 -1.73 -8.80
CA ASP A 42 -4.76 -1.07 -9.77
C ASP A 42 -6.21 -1.03 -9.28
N HIS A 43 -6.61 -2.01 -8.45
CA HIS A 43 -7.97 -2.12 -7.91
C HIS A 43 -8.12 -1.59 -6.48
N HIS A 44 -7.03 -1.48 -5.73
CA HIS A 44 -7.10 -1.06 -4.32
C HIS A 44 -6.42 0.27 -4.05
N GLU A 45 -5.42 0.63 -4.87
CA GLU A 45 -4.61 1.86 -4.88
C GLU A 45 -3.87 2.19 -3.57
N LEU A 46 -4.24 1.55 -2.46
CA LEU A 46 -3.71 1.75 -1.13
C LEU A 46 -3.72 0.45 -0.33
N VAL A 47 -2.60 0.20 0.35
CA VAL A 47 -2.44 -0.88 1.34
C VAL A 47 -1.88 -0.29 2.63
N ASN A 48 -2.59 -0.47 3.74
CA ASN A 48 -2.04 -0.26 5.07
C ASN A 48 -1.34 -1.57 5.47
N ASP A 49 -0.02 -1.56 5.58
CA ASP A 49 0.79 -2.72 5.93
C ASP A 49 1.67 -2.43 7.15
N GLN A 50 2.29 -3.47 7.68
CA GLN A 50 3.21 -3.38 8.80
C GLN A 50 4.48 -4.19 8.55
N PHE A 51 5.62 -3.53 8.72
CA PHE A 51 6.95 -4.17 8.71
C PHE A 51 7.43 -4.30 10.15
N LYS A 52 7.17 -5.45 10.79
CA LYS A 52 7.36 -5.66 12.24
C LYS A 52 6.56 -4.62 13.05
N SER A 53 7.25 -3.65 13.64
CA SER A 53 6.68 -2.58 14.47
C SER A 53 6.56 -1.25 13.73
N GLN A 54 6.80 -1.22 12.42
CA GLN A 54 6.73 -0.01 11.60
C GLN A 54 5.50 -0.06 10.68
N PRO A 55 4.40 0.63 11.04
CA PRO A 55 3.26 0.84 10.16
C PRO A 55 3.71 1.56 8.89
N THR A 56 3.32 1.06 7.73
CA THR A 56 3.72 1.60 6.43
C THR A 56 2.54 1.58 5.49
N VAL A 57 2.26 2.71 4.88
CA VAL A 57 1.26 2.82 3.83
C VAL A 57 1.96 2.69 2.49
N ILE A 58 1.41 1.85 1.62
CA ILE A 58 1.82 1.68 0.24
C ILE A 58 0.70 2.26 -0.64
N THR A 59 1.04 3.20 -1.51
CA THR A 59 0.10 3.77 -2.48
C THR A 59 0.60 3.57 -3.90
N TYR A 60 -0.34 3.50 -4.83
CA TYR A 60 -0.05 3.36 -6.25
C TYR A 60 -1.05 4.14 -7.10
N CYS A 61 -0.53 4.86 -8.10
CA CYS A 61 -1.32 5.53 -9.11
C CYS A 61 -1.35 4.69 -10.38
N PRO A 62 -2.51 4.13 -10.78
CA PRO A 62 -2.61 3.43 -12.06
C PRO A 62 -2.38 4.37 -13.26
N LEU A 63 -2.71 5.66 -13.13
CA LEU A 63 -2.54 6.64 -14.20
C LEU A 63 -1.09 7.10 -14.38
N CYS A 64 -0.36 7.29 -13.28
CA CYS A 64 1.04 7.71 -13.34
C CYS A 64 2.02 6.53 -13.41
N GLY A 65 1.56 5.31 -13.15
CA GLY A 65 2.41 4.11 -13.11
C GLY A 65 3.45 4.13 -11.99
N SER A 66 3.24 4.95 -10.96
CA SER A 66 4.17 5.21 -9.86
C SER A 66 3.53 4.91 -8.50
N GLY A 67 4.36 4.56 -7.52
CA GLY A 67 3.93 4.29 -6.16
C GLY A 67 4.78 5.01 -5.13
N ILE A 68 4.17 5.34 -4.00
CA ILE A 68 4.82 6.02 -2.88
C ILE A 68 4.62 5.18 -1.62
N THR A 69 5.61 5.17 -0.75
CA THR A 69 5.52 4.49 0.55
C THR A 69 5.90 5.46 1.65
N PHE A 70 5.16 5.50 2.74
CA PHE A 70 5.49 6.31 3.90
C PHE A 70 5.15 5.57 5.19
N GLU A 71 5.88 5.90 6.25
CA GLU A 71 5.57 5.41 7.60
C GLU A 71 4.33 6.12 8.12
N SER A 72 3.38 5.36 8.64
CA SER A 72 2.09 5.88 9.09
C SER A 72 2.02 6.00 10.62
N THR A 73 3.06 6.59 11.21
CA THR A 73 3.09 6.90 12.65
C THR A 73 3.06 8.40 12.88
N TYR A 74 2.18 8.86 13.76
CA TYR A 74 2.12 10.25 14.20
C TYR A 74 1.88 10.31 15.71
N ASN A 75 2.71 11.05 16.45
CA ASN A 75 2.63 11.13 17.92
C ASN A 75 2.52 9.75 18.62
N ALA A 76 3.33 8.78 18.19
CA ALA A 76 3.31 7.39 18.67
C ALA A 76 2.00 6.61 18.41
N GLN A 77 1.11 7.13 17.56
CA GLN A 77 -0.10 6.43 17.12
C GLN A 77 0.05 5.94 15.68
N THR A 78 -0.45 4.73 15.43
CA THR A 78 -0.56 4.17 14.08
C THR A 78 -1.76 4.78 13.37
N LEU A 79 -1.53 5.30 12.16
CA LEU A 79 -2.53 5.88 11.30
C LEU A 79 -2.99 4.85 10.26
N VAL A 80 -4.30 4.73 10.10
CA VAL A 80 -4.92 4.01 8.97
C VAL A 80 -5.32 5.05 7.93
N VAL A 81 -4.80 4.90 6.72
CA VAL A 81 -5.08 5.81 5.62
C VAL A 81 -6.15 5.20 4.74
N GLY A 82 -7.16 6.00 4.39
CA GLY A 82 -8.22 5.62 3.47
C GLY A 82 -8.20 6.49 2.22
N VAL A 83 -8.89 6.03 1.17
CA VAL A 83 -9.15 6.82 -0.03
C VAL A 83 -10.50 7.53 0.11
N SER A 84 -10.55 8.84 -0.15
CA SER A 84 -11.74 9.67 0.03
C SER A 84 -12.71 9.67 -1.16
N GLY A 85 -12.50 8.79 -2.15
CA GLY A 85 -13.44 8.59 -3.27
C GLY A 85 -13.37 9.63 -4.39
N LEU A 86 -12.46 10.60 -4.31
CA LEU A 86 -12.17 11.52 -5.40
C LEU A 86 -11.00 10.95 -6.24
N PHE A 87 -11.16 10.97 -7.57
CA PHE A 87 -10.27 10.32 -8.54
C PHE A 87 -8.77 10.42 -8.23
N SER A 88 -8.10 9.28 -8.41
CA SER A 88 -6.74 8.91 -8.05
C SER A 88 -5.66 9.88 -8.56
N THR A 89 -5.47 10.99 -7.83
CA THR A 89 -4.25 11.80 -7.89
C THR A 89 -3.53 11.63 -6.57
N VAL A 90 -2.58 10.71 -6.52
CA VAL A 90 -1.69 10.59 -5.36
C VAL A 90 -0.97 11.94 -5.25
N MET A 91 -1.20 12.64 -4.15
CA MET A 91 -0.83 14.03 -3.88
C MET A 91 -1.60 15.11 -4.66
N SER A 92 -2.91 15.23 -4.39
CA SER A 92 -3.46 16.57 -4.11
C SER A 92 -4.05 16.58 -2.70
N CYS A 93 -3.19 16.89 -1.72
CA CYS A 93 -3.49 17.58 -0.46
C CYS A 93 -4.82 17.26 0.27
N CYS A 94 -5.28 16.01 0.30
CA CYS A 94 -6.50 15.63 1.03
C CYS A 94 -6.45 14.17 1.49
N THR A 95 -5.32 13.74 2.04
CA THR A 95 -5.26 12.46 2.77
C THR A 95 -6.07 12.60 4.05
N THR A 96 -7.29 12.06 4.08
CA THR A 96 -8.06 11.94 5.32
C THR A 96 -7.40 10.88 6.19
N VAL A 97 -6.48 11.33 7.05
CA VAL A 97 -6.00 10.52 8.16
C VAL A 97 -7.15 10.42 9.16
N LYS A 98 -7.78 9.25 9.27
CA LYS A 98 -8.68 8.98 10.39
C LYS A 98 -7.82 8.82 11.63
N LEU A 99 -7.68 9.90 12.38
CA LEU A 99 -7.23 9.85 13.77
C LEU A 99 -8.40 9.28 14.56
N ASN A 100 -8.27 8.07 15.10
CA ASN A 100 -9.18 7.60 16.14
C ASN A 100 -8.97 8.49 17.36
N GLN A 101 -9.78 9.55 17.48
CA GLN A 101 -10.05 10.25 18.73
C GLN A 101 -11.15 9.52 19.48
#